data_AF-A0A2G1XBZ6-F1
#
_entry.id   AF-A0A2G1XBZ6-F1
#
_cell.length_a   1.000
_cell.length_b   1.000
_cell.length_c   1.000
_cell.angle_alpha   90.00
_cell.angle_beta   90.00
_cell.angle_gamma   90.00
#
_symmetry.space_group_name_H-M   'P 1'
#
loop_
_entity.id
_entity.type
_entity.pdbx_description
1 polymer ?
#
loop_
_entity_poly.entity_id
_entity_poly.type
_entity_poly.pdbx_seq_one_letter_code
_entity_poly.pdbx_strand_id
1 'polypeptide(L)'
;MTNEREKPGGGISIGSMSGGAVGQGPGARAEDRSERAGAPAAGAGDPAAAPVPAPDHGGIAVGSLSGGALAQGDDAEAVDASRRLLTVTPELLHVARELRLDLPRLTRAEGDGLDELDAELAGLEDDARREGRTRPGRLARLRALLSDGATAAGGLASAVALVQSISQLLA
;
A
#
# COMPACT_ATOMS: atom_id res chain seq x y z
N MET A 1 -53.19 6.41 12.69
CA MET A 1 -52.23 7.44 12.23
C MET A 1 -50.90 7.09 12.85
N THR A 2 -50.01 6.55 12.03
CA THR A 2 -48.70 6.02 12.41
C THR A 2 -47.75 7.20 12.62
N ASN A 3 -47.31 7.44 13.85
CA ASN A 3 -46.22 8.38 14.11
C ASN A 3 -44.91 7.64 13.86
N GLU A 4 -44.43 7.67 12.62
CA GLU A 4 -43.06 7.33 12.28
C GLU A 4 -42.17 8.41 12.91
N ARG A 5 -41.63 8.13 14.10
CA ARG A 5 -40.55 8.95 14.65
C ARG A 5 -39.32 8.68 13.79
N GLU A 6 -38.96 9.65 12.95
CA GLU A 6 -37.66 9.70 12.28
C GLU A 6 -36.58 9.38 13.31
N LYS A 7 -35.82 8.30 13.06
CA LYS A 7 -34.66 7.95 13.88
C LYS A 7 -33.66 9.10 13.73
N PRO A 8 -33.14 9.69 14.83
CA PRO A 8 -32.14 10.74 14.73
C PRO A 8 -30.89 10.16 14.08
N GLY A 9 -30.63 10.53 12.82
CA GLY A 9 -29.39 10.21 12.11
C GLY A 9 -28.25 10.95 12.79
N GLY A 10 -27.34 10.21 13.43
CA GLY A 10 -26.21 10.83 14.10
C GLY A 10 -25.10 11.23 13.15
N GLY A 11 -24.27 12.16 13.62
CA GLY A 11 -23.34 12.94 12.79
C GLY A 11 -21.99 12.26 12.54
N ILE A 12 -21.35 12.68 11.45
CA ILE A 12 -19.93 12.42 11.19
C ILE A 12 -19.11 13.54 11.85
N SER A 13 -18.11 13.20 12.65
CA SER A 13 -17.14 14.13 13.23
C SER A 13 -15.73 13.67 12.91
N ILE A 14 -14.98 14.48 12.15
CA ILE A 14 -13.60 14.17 11.73
C ILE A 14 -12.68 15.30 12.15
N GLY A 15 -11.67 14.98 12.97
CA GLY A 15 -10.69 15.96 13.45
C GLY A 15 -9.73 16.42 12.35
N SER A 16 -9.16 15.48 11.59
CA SER A 16 -8.36 15.77 10.39
C SER A 16 -8.54 14.71 9.31
N MET A 17 -8.50 15.12 8.04
CA MET A 17 -8.63 14.21 6.89
C MET A 17 -7.57 14.56 5.85
N SER A 18 -6.61 13.67 5.66
CA SER A 18 -5.54 13.78 4.64
C SER A 18 -5.76 12.86 3.44
N GLY A 19 -6.78 12.01 3.48
CA GLY A 19 -7.22 11.15 2.39
C GLY A 19 -8.34 10.21 2.83
N GLY A 20 -8.94 9.49 1.86
CA GLY A 20 -9.98 8.49 2.11
C GLY A 20 -11.38 8.92 1.68
N ALA A 21 -12.39 8.13 2.03
CA ALA A 21 -13.80 8.38 1.79
C ALA A 21 -14.64 8.06 3.03
N VAL A 22 -15.70 8.83 3.27
CA VAL A 22 -16.60 8.68 4.42
C VAL A 22 -18.06 8.81 3.97
N GLY A 23 -18.91 7.89 4.41
CA GLY A 23 -20.35 7.89 4.11
C GLY A 23 -21.18 7.57 5.35
N GLN A 24 -22.35 8.17 5.47
CA GLN A 24 -23.29 7.90 6.56
C GLN A 24 -24.74 7.92 6.04
N GLY A 25 -25.57 7.03 6.59
CA GLY A 25 -26.97 6.84 6.22
C GLY A 25 -27.25 5.48 5.58
N PRO A 26 -28.54 5.09 5.46
CA PRO A 26 -28.93 3.85 4.77
C PRO A 26 -28.42 3.83 3.33
N GLY A 27 -27.78 2.74 2.90
CA GLY A 27 -27.16 2.57 1.59
C GLY A 27 -25.90 3.41 1.39
N ALA A 28 -25.31 3.98 2.45
CA ALA A 28 -24.13 4.81 2.33
C ALA A 28 -22.96 4.04 1.74
N ARG A 29 -22.36 4.58 0.67
CA ARG A 29 -21.18 4.00 0.04
C ARG A 29 -19.99 4.97 0.13
N ALA A 30 -18.89 4.49 0.69
CA ALA A 30 -17.61 5.18 0.71
C ALA A 30 -16.59 4.37 -0.10
N GLU A 31 -15.93 4.98 -1.07
CA GLU A 31 -14.89 4.31 -1.85
C GLU A 31 -13.66 5.20 -1.99
N ASP A 32 -12.52 4.73 -1.51
CA ASP A 32 -11.23 5.39 -1.68
C ASP A 32 -10.45 4.70 -2.82
N ARG A 33 -10.19 5.41 -3.91
CA ARG A 33 -9.33 4.94 -5.03
C ARG A 33 -8.02 5.73 -5.13
N SER A 34 -7.64 6.43 -4.07
CA SER A 34 -6.50 7.35 -4.11
C SER A 34 -5.19 6.61 -4.34
N GLU A 35 -4.28 7.23 -5.10
CA GLU A 35 -2.90 6.77 -5.21
C GLU A 35 -2.03 7.51 -4.20
N ARG A 36 -1.43 6.78 -3.24
CA ARG A 36 -0.58 7.35 -2.18
C ARG A 36 0.88 6.97 -2.41
N ALA A 37 1.77 7.96 -2.29
CA ALA A 37 3.21 7.76 -2.34
C ALA A 37 3.79 7.58 -0.93
N GLY A 38 4.71 6.62 -0.75
CA GLY A 38 5.56 6.50 0.44
C GLY A 38 5.13 5.50 1.52
N ALA A 39 5.88 5.48 2.63
CA ALA A 39 5.55 4.78 3.89
C ALA A 39 4.17 5.25 4.41
N PRO A 40 3.39 4.46 5.20
CA PRO A 40 2.26 5.08 5.88
C PRO A 40 2.88 6.17 6.77
N ALA A 41 2.25 7.33 6.89
CA ALA A 41 2.66 8.25 7.94
C ALA A 41 2.48 7.50 9.26
N ALA A 42 3.58 6.97 9.81
CA ALA A 42 3.58 6.31 11.10
C ALA A 42 3.22 7.39 12.12
N GLY A 43 1.95 7.41 12.51
CA GLY A 43 1.42 8.35 13.49
C GLY A 43 1.43 9.81 13.05
N ALA A 44 0.51 10.20 12.16
CA ALA A 44 -0.07 11.55 12.23
C ALA A 44 -1.33 11.53 13.11
N GLY A 45 -1.21 10.91 14.29
CA GLY A 45 -2.04 11.22 15.43
C GLY A 45 -1.15 12.05 16.33
N ASP A 46 -1.29 13.37 16.27
CA ASP A 46 -0.76 14.23 17.31
C ASP A 46 -1.32 13.68 18.65
N PRO A 47 -0.52 13.30 19.65
CA PRO A 47 -1.04 12.86 20.94
C PRO A 47 -1.82 13.97 21.66
N ALA A 48 -1.81 15.19 21.10
CA ALA A 48 -2.55 16.36 21.53
C ALA A 48 -3.86 16.64 20.74
N ALA A 49 -4.26 15.80 19.78
CA ALA A 49 -5.58 15.94 19.15
C ALA A 49 -6.64 15.62 20.20
N ALA A 50 -7.38 16.65 20.64
CA ALA A 50 -8.44 16.52 21.62
C ALA A 50 -9.40 15.37 21.21
N PRO A 51 -9.87 14.54 22.16
CA PRO A 51 -10.83 13.50 21.85
C PRO A 51 -12.03 14.14 21.16
N VAL A 52 -12.28 13.74 19.91
CA VAL A 52 -13.46 14.16 19.17
C VAL A 52 -14.65 13.62 19.96
N PRO A 53 -15.54 14.48 20.50
CA PRO A 53 -16.67 14.00 21.27
C PRO A 53 -17.50 13.05 20.41
N ALA A 54 -17.84 11.89 20.97
CA ALA A 54 -18.70 10.93 20.29
C ALA A 54 -20.04 11.62 19.98
N PRO A 55 -20.59 11.46 18.75
CA PRO A 55 -21.86 12.07 18.40
C PRO A 55 -22.96 11.51 19.31
N ASP A 56 -23.83 12.40 19.81
CA ASP A 56 -24.87 12.08 20.80
C ASP A 56 -25.92 11.08 20.28
N HIS A 57 -25.94 10.86 18.97
CA HIS A 57 -26.71 9.83 18.27
C HIS A 57 -25.79 9.10 17.26
N GLY A 58 -26.10 7.85 16.92
CA GLY A 58 -25.21 6.96 16.17
C GLY A 58 -24.59 7.59 14.91
N GLY A 59 -23.26 7.57 14.82
CA GLY A 59 -22.50 8.25 13.77
C GLY A 59 -21.01 7.91 13.81
N ILE A 60 -20.23 8.48 12.91
CA ILE A 60 -18.79 8.20 12.75
C ILE A 60 -17.99 9.30 13.47
N ALA A 61 -17.16 8.95 14.45
CA ALA A 61 -16.19 9.88 15.05
C ALA A 61 -14.75 9.42 14.75
N VAL A 62 -13.98 10.24 14.04
CA VAL A 62 -12.61 9.92 13.63
C VAL A 62 -11.68 11.06 14.04
N GLY A 63 -10.66 10.76 14.84
CA GLY A 63 -9.65 11.76 15.20
C GLY A 63 -8.82 12.22 13.99
N SER A 64 -8.32 11.26 13.20
CA SER A 64 -7.55 11.50 11.97
C SER A 64 -7.81 10.38 10.97
N LEU A 65 -8.13 10.74 9.73
CA LEU A 65 -8.25 9.80 8.60
C LEU A 65 -7.14 10.08 7.58
N SER A 66 -6.28 9.10 7.37
CA SER A 66 -5.19 9.17 6.38
C SER A 66 -5.36 8.05 5.34
N GLY A 67 -6.45 8.14 4.58
CA GLY A 67 -6.84 7.15 3.57
C GLY A 67 -7.85 6.12 4.06
N GLY A 68 -8.30 5.28 3.12
CA GLY A 68 -9.27 4.22 3.37
C GLY A 68 -10.71 4.68 3.21
N ALA A 69 -11.67 3.78 3.43
CA ALA A 69 -13.09 4.07 3.33
C ALA A 69 -13.81 3.72 4.63
N LEU A 70 -14.75 4.58 5.04
CA LEU A 70 -15.60 4.37 6.21
C LEU A 70 -17.07 4.62 5.81
N ALA A 71 -17.97 3.69 6.13
CA ALA A 71 -19.38 3.85 5.86
C ALA A 71 -20.22 3.38 7.06
N GLN A 72 -21.31 4.09 7.37
CA GLN A 72 -22.20 3.75 8.49
C GLN A 72 -23.67 3.90 8.09
N GLY A 73 -24.45 2.84 8.26
CA GLY A 73 -25.89 2.82 7.99
C GLY A 73 -26.36 1.42 7.60
N ASP A 74 -27.68 1.22 7.50
CA ASP A 74 -28.25 -0.03 6.97
C ASP A 74 -27.76 -0.20 5.52
N ASP A 75 -27.26 -1.38 5.13
CA ASP A 75 -26.67 -1.63 3.80
C ASP A 75 -25.48 -0.73 3.42
N ALA A 76 -24.74 -0.20 4.39
CA ALA A 76 -23.57 0.63 4.12
C ALA A 76 -22.37 -0.19 3.59
N GLU A 77 -21.67 0.36 2.60
CA GLU A 77 -20.54 -0.26 1.91
C GLU A 77 -19.30 0.64 1.98
N ALA A 78 -18.18 0.10 2.48
CA ALA A 78 -16.89 0.78 2.48
C ALA A 78 -15.89 -0.01 1.65
N VAL A 79 -15.34 0.61 0.60
CA VAL A 79 -14.36 0.00 -0.30
C VAL A 79 -13.08 0.81 -0.30
N ASP A 80 -12.00 0.26 0.26
CA ASP A 80 -10.65 0.80 0.07
C ASP A 80 -10.00 0.12 -1.14
N ALA A 81 -9.99 0.83 -2.26
CA ALA A 81 -9.29 0.45 -3.49
C ALA A 81 -8.08 1.38 -3.74
N SER A 82 -7.55 2.00 -2.68
CA SER A 82 -6.38 2.87 -2.77
C SER A 82 -5.14 2.09 -3.20
N ARG A 83 -4.28 2.75 -3.97
CA ARG A 83 -3.03 2.16 -4.45
C ARG A 83 -1.87 2.82 -3.77
N ARG A 84 -0.97 2.01 -3.25
CA ARG A 84 0.25 2.51 -2.62
C ARG A 84 1.42 2.29 -3.55
N LEU A 85 2.18 3.36 -3.76
CA LEU A 85 3.35 3.39 -4.61
C LEU A 85 4.57 3.83 -3.81
N LEU A 86 5.70 3.20 -4.06
CA LEU A 86 6.99 3.52 -3.45
C LEU A 86 7.88 4.14 -4.50
N THR A 87 8.59 5.21 -4.13
CA THR A 87 9.58 5.83 -5.00
C THR A 87 10.72 4.84 -5.26
N VAL A 88 11.06 4.63 -6.53
CA VAL A 88 12.21 3.82 -6.90
C VAL A 88 13.45 4.69 -6.80
N THR A 89 14.35 4.36 -5.87
CA THR A 89 15.59 5.12 -5.70
C THR A 89 16.58 4.79 -6.82
N PRO A 90 17.46 5.73 -7.20
CA PRO A 90 18.52 5.47 -8.16
C PRO A 90 19.42 4.28 -7.76
N GLU A 91 19.67 4.12 -6.47
CA GLU A 91 20.47 3.02 -5.92
C GLU A 91 19.79 1.68 -6.11
N LEU A 92 18.48 1.58 -5.81
CA LEU A 92 17.69 0.38 -6.04
C LEU A 92 17.70 -0.02 -7.52
N LEU A 93 17.55 0.97 -8.40
CA LEU A 93 17.57 0.75 -9.85
C LEU A 93 18.95 0.33 -10.36
N HIS A 94 20.02 0.86 -9.77
CA HIS A 94 21.39 0.48 -10.10
C HIS A 94 21.65 -0.99 -9.77
N VAL A 95 21.34 -1.41 -8.55
CA VAL A 95 21.54 -2.80 -8.09
C VAL A 95 20.66 -3.77 -8.89
N ALA A 96 19.42 -3.40 -9.21
CA ALA A 96 18.54 -4.21 -10.04
C ALA A 96 19.14 -4.45 -11.44
N ARG A 97 19.74 -3.43 -12.05
CA ARG A 97 20.41 -3.55 -13.35
C ARG A 97 21.66 -4.42 -13.29
N GLU A 98 22.48 -4.27 -12.25
CA GLU A 98 23.64 -5.14 -12.05
C GLU A 98 23.22 -6.61 -11.94
N LEU A 99 22.20 -6.89 -11.14
CA LEU A 99 21.69 -8.26 -10.99
C LEU A 99 21.23 -8.83 -12.35
N ARG A 100 20.50 -8.05 -13.16
CA ARG A 100 20.08 -8.50 -14.50
C ARG A 100 21.24 -8.74 -15.46
N LEU A 101 22.34 -8.01 -15.34
CA LEU A 101 23.55 -8.27 -16.13
C LEU A 101 24.26 -9.55 -15.69
N ASP A 102 24.09 -9.96 -14.44
CA ASP A 102 24.65 -11.20 -13.91
C ASP A 102 23.78 -12.43 -14.21
N LEU A 103 22.45 -12.30 -14.33
CA LEU A 103 21.56 -13.45 -14.56
C LEU A 103 21.95 -14.33 -15.77
N PRO A 104 22.32 -13.78 -16.95
CA PRO A 104 22.73 -14.60 -18.10
C PRO A 104 23.99 -15.44 -17.89
N ARG A 105 24.78 -15.13 -16.84
CA ARG A 105 26.00 -15.87 -16.48
C ARG A 105 25.70 -17.09 -15.61
N LEU A 106 24.48 -17.18 -15.07
CA LEU A 106 24.05 -18.32 -14.27
C LEU A 106 23.63 -19.49 -15.17
N THR A 107 23.92 -20.70 -14.70
CA THR A 107 23.49 -21.91 -15.39
C THR A 107 21.98 -22.08 -15.20
N ARG A 108 21.26 -22.22 -16.31
CA ARG A 108 19.81 -22.46 -16.29
C ARG A 108 19.49 -23.89 -15.88
N ALA A 109 18.51 -24.06 -15.02
CA ALA A 109 17.91 -25.35 -14.66
C ALA A 109 16.39 -25.24 -14.67
N GLU A 110 15.70 -26.36 -14.85
CA GLU A 110 14.23 -26.36 -14.75
C GLU A 110 13.80 -25.92 -13.35
N GLY A 111 12.91 -24.93 -13.28
CA GLY A 111 12.40 -24.41 -12.00
C GLY A 111 13.41 -23.57 -11.21
N ASP A 112 14.46 -23.05 -11.85
CA ASP A 112 15.49 -22.21 -11.20
C ASP A 112 15.03 -20.79 -10.82
N GLY A 113 13.78 -20.44 -11.12
CA GLY A 113 13.16 -19.14 -10.83
C GLY A 113 13.77 -17.94 -11.54
N LEU A 114 14.77 -18.12 -12.42
CA LEU A 114 15.52 -17.01 -13.02
C LEU A 114 14.69 -16.22 -14.04
N ASP A 115 13.75 -16.86 -14.74
CA ASP A 115 12.84 -16.16 -15.66
C ASP A 115 11.82 -15.29 -14.92
N GLU A 116 11.30 -15.78 -13.79
CA GLU A 116 10.38 -15.00 -12.95
C GLU A 116 11.11 -13.80 -12.32
N LEU A 117 12.35 -14.03 -11.87
CA LEU A 117 13.21 -12.96 -11.37
C LEU A 117 13.52 -11.90 -12.44
N ASP A 118 13.91 -12.30 -13.66
CA ASP A 118 14.16 -11.33 -14.73
C ASP A 118 12.89 -10.56 -15.10
N ALA A 119 11.73 -11.21 -15.14
CA ALA A 119 10.45 -10.56 -15.41
C ALA A 119 10.09 -9.51 -14.34
N GLU A 120 10.29 -9.83 -13.06
CA GLU A 120 10.03 -8.89 -11.96
C GLU A 120 11.05 -7.73 -11.94
N LEU A 121 12.32 -7.98 -12.26
CA LEU A 121 13.36 -6.94 -12.39
C LEU A 121 13.09 -6.02 -13.59
N ALA A 122 12.71 -6.58 -14.75
CA ALA A 122 12.30 -5.81 -15.92
C ALA A 122 11.08 -4.93 -15.61
N GLY A 123 10.09 -5.49 -14.92
CA GLY A 123 8.92 -4.75 -14.48
C GLY A 123 9.25 -3.61 -13.50
N LEU A 124 10.23 -3.79 -12.61
CA LEU A 124 10.71 -2.73 -11.73
C LEU A 124 11.39 -1.61 -12.52
N GLU A 125 12.23 -1.94 -13.50
CA GLU A 125 12.86 -0.93 -14.36
C GLU A 125 11.85 -0.14 -15.18
N ASP A 126 10.81 -0.79 -15.71
CA ASP A 126 9.78 -0.13 -16.50
C ASP A 126 8.89 0.78 -15.65
N ASP A 127 8.52 0.33 -14.45
CA ASP A 127 7.84 1.15 -13.45
C ASP A 127 8.67 2.40 -13.11
N ALA A 128 9.98 2.22 -12.91
CA ALA A 128 10.91 3.32 -12.64
C ALA A 128 11.05 4.29 -13.84
N ARG A 129 11.13 3.77 -15.07
CA ARG A 129 11.22 4.59 -16.31
C ARG A 129 9.95 5.41 -16.54
N ARG A 130 8.77 4.82 -16.33
CA ARG A 130 7.50 5.47 -16.66
C ARG A 130 7.06 6.47 -15.59
N GLU A 131 7.19 6.10 -14.32
CA GLU A 131 6.55 6.83 -13.21
C GLU A 131 7.49 7.15 -12.05
N GLY A 132 8.72 6.63 -12.06
CA GLY A 132 9.67 6.72 -10.94
C GLY A 132 9.19 6.01 -9.67
N ARG A 133 8.17 5.15 -9.79
CA ARG A 133 7.41 4.59 -8.68
C ARG A 133 7.01 3.15 -8.97
N THR A 134 6.99 2.30 -7.96
CA THR A 134 6.59 0.89 -8.08
C THR A 134 5.65 0.47 -6.95
N ARG A 135 5.01 -0.70 -7.12
CA ARG A 135 4.08 -1.25 -6.13
C ARG A 135 4.85 -2.03 -5.04
N PRO A 136 4.49 -1.89 -3.74
CA PRO A 136 5.10 -2.66 -2.66
C PRO A 136 5.07 -4.18 -2.90
N GLY A 137 3.99 -4.71 -3.50
CA GLY A 137 3.87 -6.13 -3.81
C GLY A 137 4.91 -6.65 -4.80
N ARG A 138 5.37 -5.80 -5.74
CA ARG A 138 6.47 -6.16 -6.65
C ARG A 138 7.77 -6.37 -5.88
N LEU A 139 8.09 -5.41 -5.00
CA LEU A 139 9.28 -5.48 -4.17
C LEU A 139 9.25 -6.66 -3.20
N ALA A 140 8.09 -6.96 -2.62
CA ALA A 140 7.90 -8.13 -1.76
C ALA A 140 8.15 -9.45 -2.52
N ARG A 141 7.66 -9.57 -3.76
CA ARG A 141 7.93 -10.74 -4.61
C ARG A 141 9.40 -10.86 -5.00
N LEU A 142 10.04 -9.77 -5.41
CA LEU A 142 11.49 -9.74 -5.66
C LEU A 142 12.27 -10.21 -4.43
N ARG A 143 11.90 -9.72 -3.23
CA ARG A 143 12.54 -10.17 -1.99
C ARG A 143 12.37 -11.66 -1.76
N ALA A 144 11.17 -12.21 -1.96
CA ALA A 144 10.90 -13.63 -1.78
C ALA A 144 11.72 -14.49 -2.76
N LEU A 145 11.72 -14.15 -4.05
CA LEU A 145 12.50 -14.85 -5.07
C LEU A 145 14.00 -14.90 -4.75
N LEU A 146 14.53 -13.83 -4.15
CA LEU A 146 15.95 -13.72 -3.82
C LEU A 146 16.33 -14.30 -2.46
N SER A 147 15.39 -14.33 -1.50
CA SER A 147 15.67 -14.72 -0.10
C SER A 147 15.33 -16.18 0.19
N ASP A 148 14.33 -16.75 -0.48
CA ASP A 148 13.82 -18.09 -0.15
C ASP A 148 14.62 -19.21 -0.85
N GLY A 149 15.75 -18.87 -1.48
CA GLY A 149 16.55 -19.82 -2.27
C GLY A 149 15.82 -20.31 -3.52
N ALA A 150 14.68 -19.71 -3.86
CA ALA A 150 13.88 -20.03 -5.04
C ALA A 150 14.61 -19.69 -6.35
N THR A 151 15.67 -18.89 -6.27
CA THR A 151 16.50 -18.54 -7.43
C THR A 151 17.96 -18.89 -7.22
N ALA A 152 18.59 -19.43 -8.27
CA ALA A 152 20.05 -19.64 -8.30
C ALA A 152 20.86 -18.34 -8.12
N ALA A 153 20.19 -17.18 -8.23
CA ALA A 153 20.77 -15.85 -8.05
C ALA A 153 20.95 -15.42 -6.58
N GLY A 154 20.33 -16.11 -5.61
CA GLY A 154 20.33 -15.70 -4.19
C GLY A 154 21.74 -15.60 -3.55
N GLY A 155 22.75 -16.24 -4.15
CA GLY A 155 24.15 -16.16 -3.71
C GLY A 155 24.96 -14.98 -4.28
N LEU A 156 24.40 -14.19 -5.20
CA LEU A 156 25.09 -13.05 -5.80
C LEU A 156 25.14 -11.87 -4.82
N ALA A 157 26.25 -11.14 -4.79
CA ALA A 157 26.38 -9.93 -3.98
C ALA A 157 25.33 -8.87 -4.36
N SER A 158 25.01 -8.77 -5.66
CA SER A 158 23.95 -7.90 -6.19
C SER A 158 22.55 -8.31 -5.71
N ALA A 159 22.27 -9.61 -5.60
CA ALA A 159 21.02 -10.12 -5.02
C ALA A 159 20.88 -9.75 -3.54
N VAL A 160 21.95 -9.92 -2.75
CA VAL A 160 21.96 -9.55 -1.33
C VAL A 160 21.75 -8.05 -1.13
N ALA A 161 22.46 -7.22 -1.92
CA ALA A 161 22.28 -5.77 -1.89
C ALA A 161 20.84 -5.37 -2.24
N LEU A 162 20.23 -6.03 -3.24
CA LEU A 162 18.86 -5.76 -3.66
C LEU A 162 17.85 -6.09 -2.54
N VAL A 163 18.00 -7.25 -1.88
CA VAL A 163 17.17 -7.64 -0.73
C VAL A 163 17.27 -6.63 0.41
N GLN A 164 18.46 -6.11 0.68
CA GLN A 164 18.68 -5.09 1.72
C GLN A 164 18.01 -3.76 1.36
N SER A 165 18.22 -3.26 0.14
CA SER A 165 17.58 -2.03 -0.33
C SER A 165 16.05 -2.14 -0.32
N ILE A 166 15.50 -3.28 -0.76
CA ILE A 166 14.06 -3.53 -0.71
C ILE A 166 13.56 -3.55 0.74
N SER A 167 14.28 -4.23 1.64
CA SER A 167 13.87 -4.34 3.04
C SER A 167 13.86 -2.98 3.76
N GLN A 168 14.80 -2.09 3.43
CA GLN A 168 14.80 -0.72 3.93
C GLN A 168 13.62 0.11 3.43
N LEU A 169 13.16 -0.15 2.20
CA LEU A 169 12.03 0.56 1.60
C LEU A 169 10.66 0.03 2.05
N LEU A 170 10.61 -1.23 2.48
CA LEU A 170 9.40 -1.88 2.99
C LEU A 170 9.25 -1.80 4.52
N ALA A 171 10.31 -1.40 5.25
CA ALA A 171 10.28 -1.15 6.68
C ALA A 171 9.45 0.11 7.01
#